data_AF-A0A1W6EGE0-F1
#
_entry.id   AF-A0A1W6EGE0-F1
#
_cell.length_a   1.000
_cell.length_b   1.000
_cell.length_c   1.000
_cell.angle_alpha   90.00
_cell.angle_beta   90.00
_cell.angle_gamma   90.00
#
_symmetry.space_group_name_H-M   'P 1'
#
loop_
_entity.id
_entity.type
_entity.pdbx_description
1 polymer ?
#
loop_
_entity_poly.entity_id
_entity_poly.type
_entity_poly.pdbx_seq_one_letter_code
_entity_poly.pdbx_strand_id
1 'polypeptide(L)'
;MVDGIYSSVVGESYIKFDSNSPFYPTLLFKFKHKKKLGIKRYSQIQTRLLKNPDEITDQVISALKKSAEPLRNLDYFSGPVRCNYIAPNRLFKTTLFTQTEDECLKVLEKVIPLGLTTFVPGQFSITSQNQRIPYTRASKSPNFSIKLNPTIKLAVCEMRLNSIYLQVNGWDKMVKLL
;
A
#
# COMPACT_ATOMS: atom_id res chain seq x y z
N MET A 1 -20.78 13.52 -0.76
CA MET A 1 -20.59 12.06 -0.93
C MET A 1 -19.13 11.61 -0.67
N VAL A 2 -18.44 12.25 0.27
CA VAL A 2 -17.05 11.92 0.65
C VAL A 2 -17.04 11.04 1.93
N ASP A 3 -18.12 11.10 2.70
CA ASP A 3 -18.29 10.43 4.00
C ASP A 3 -18.34 8.89 3.93
N GLY A 4 -18.74 8.33 2.79
CA GLY A 4 -18.87 6.87 2.61
C GLY A 4 -17.56 6.16 2.23
N ILE A 5 -16.52 6.89 1.84
CA ILE A 5 -15.26 6.29 1.35
C ILE A 5 -14.29 6.04 2.51
N TYR A 6 -14.28 6.89 3.54
CA TYR A 6 -13.28 6.86 4.61
C TYR A 6 -13.64 6.00 5.82
N SER A 7 -14.92 5.84 6.15
CA SER A 7 -15.41 4.83 7.13
C SER A 7 -15.15 3.38 6.68
N SER A 8 -14.70 3.25 5.43
CA SER A 8 -14.60 2.03 4.67
C SER A 8 -13.13 1.65 4.39
N VAL A 9 -12.17 2.21 5.13
CA VAL A 9 -10.73 1.92 4.97
C VAL A 9 -10.26 1.08 6.16
N VAL A 10 -9.67 -0.08 5.89
CA VAL A 10 -9.19 -1.04 6.92
C VAL A 10 -7.69 -0.90 7.17
N GLY A 11 -7.01 -0.06 6.39
CA GLY A 11 -5.64 0.38 6.65
C GLY A 11 -5.56 1.79 7.25
N GLU A 12 -4.35 2.32 7.37
CA GLU A 12 -4.17 3.75 7.61
C GLU A 12 -4.67 4.53 6.39
N SER A 13 -5.47 5.59 6.62
CA SER A 13 -5.63 6.63 5.61
C SER A 13 -4.30 7.37 5.53
N TYR A 14 -3.32 6.83 4.82
CA TYR A 14 -2.05 7.52 4.66
C TYR A 14 -2.20 8.60 3.58
N ILE A 15 -2.99 9.63 3.91
CA ILE A 15 -2.85 11.00 3.40
C ILE A 15 -1.71 11.69 4.17
N LYS A 16 -0.82 10.93 4.82
CA LYS A 16 0.49 11.46 5.14
C LYS A 16 1.25 11.47 3.83
N PHE A 17 1.24 12.64 3.20
CA PHE A 17 2.39 13.12 2.46
C PHE A 17 3.61 12.76 3.31
N ASP A 18 4.34 11.73 2.90
CA ASP A 18 5.44 11.19 3.70
C ASP A 18 6.51 12.29 3.69
N SER A 19 6.49 13.12 4.73
CA SER A 19 7.00 14.47 4.65
C SER A 19 8.53 14.54 4.74
N ASN A 20 9.26 13.43 4.61
CA ASN A 20 10.72 13.40 4.80
C ASN A 20 11.40 12.13 4.22
N SER A 21 11.41 11.92 2.90
CA SER A 21 12.49 11.20 2.14
C SER A 21 12.15 11.10 0.64
N PRO A 22 13.17 11.04 -0.24
CA PRO A 22 13.34 11.85 -1.45
C PRO A 22 12.39 11.50 -2.60
N PHE A 23 12.16 12.52 -3.45
CA PHE A 23 11.75 12.65 -4.86
C PHE A 23 11.37 11.45 -5.75
N TYR A 24 11.51 10.20 -5.32
CA TYR A 24 11.26 9.01 -6.12
C TYR A 24 9.77 8.79 -6.42
N PRO A 25 9.41 8.48 -7.68
CA PRO A 25 8.09 8.03 -8.06
C PRO A 25 7.63 6.84 -7.23
N THR A 26 6.35 6.80 -6.91
CA THR A 26 5.75 5.81 -6.02
C THR A 26 4.63 5.08 -6.73
N LEU A 27 4.67 3.76 -6.66
CA LEU A 27 3.61 2.86 -7.09
C LEU A 27 2.68 2.59 -5.91
N LEU A 28 1.38 2.79 -6.13
CA LEU A 28 0.30 2.68 -5.16
C LEU A 28 -0.61 1.52 -5.55
N PHE A 29 -0.59 0.43 -4.78
CA PHE A 29 -1.48 -0.71 -4.97
C PHE A 29 -2.69 -0.54 -4.09
N LYS A 30 -3.86 -0.40 -4.69
CA LYS A 30 -5.13 -0.26 -3.98
C LYS A 30 -5.88 -1.59 -4.02
N PHE A 31 -6.10 -2.15 -2.85
CA PHE A 31 -6.88 -3.36 -2.66
C PHE A 31 -8.29 -3.03 -2.19
N LYS A 32 -9.26 -3.82 -2.66
CA LYS A 32 -10.66 -3.77 -2.26
C LYS A 32 -11.05 -5.10 -1.65
N HIS A 33 -11.88 -5.04 -0.62
CA HIS A 33 -12.46 -6.24 -0.07
C HIS A 33 -13.38 -6.95 -1.07
N LYS A 34 -13.25 -8.29 -1.15
CA LYS A 34 -13.97 -9.10 -2.14
C LYS A 34 -15.46 -9.24 -1.83
N LYS A 35 -15.85 -9.38 -0.56
CA LYS A 35 -17.26 -9.52 -0.19
C LYS A 35 -17.94 -8.15 -0.08
N LYS A 36 -19.17 -8.04 -0.60
CA LYS A 36 -20.07 -6.91 -0.31
C LYS A 36 -20.51 -6.99 1.15
N LEU A 37 -19.65 -6.59 2.07
CA LEU A 37 -20.09 -6.17 3.39
C LEU A 37 -20.71 -4.78 3.25
N GLY A 38 -21.67 -4.44 4.12
CA GLY A 38 -22.30 -3.12 4.15
C GLY A 38 -21.29 -1.96 4.32
N ILE A 39 -20.06 -2.28 4.71
CA ILE A 39 -18.93 -1.35 4.81
C ILE A 39 -17.89 -1.77 3.76
N LYS A 40 -17.63 -0.91 2.77
CA LYS A 40 -16.50 -1.10 1.83
C LYS A 40 -15.19 -1.15 2.64
N ARG A 41 -14.17 -1.86 2.17
CA ARG A 41 -12.91 -2.01 2.90
C ARG A 41 -11.77 -1.83 1.90
N TYR A 42 -10.86 -0.91 2.19
CA TYR A 42 -9.69 -0.61 1.35
C TYR A 42 -8.40 -0.81 2.14
N SER A 43 -7.39 -1.36 1.45
CA SER A 43 -6.00 -1.41 1.89
C SER A 43 -5.12 -0.84 0.78
N GLN A 44 -3.98 -0.26 1.16
CA GLN A 44 -3.02 0.31 0.24
C GLN A 44 -1.61 -0.18 0.56
N ILE A 45 -0.89 -0.63 -0.46
CA ILE A 45 0.55 -0.90 -0.40
C ILE A 45 1.24 0.17 -1.24
N GLN A 46 2.36 0.71 -0.76
CA GLN A 46 3.17 1.67 -1.50
C GLN A 46 4.56 1.11 -1.71
N THR A 47 5.08 1.22 -2.92
CA THR A 47 6.42 0.77 -3.30
C THR A 47 7.08 1.92 -4.06
N ARG A 48 8.35 2.22 -3.82
CA ARG A 48 9.06 3.31 -4.52
C ARG A 48 9.77 2.77 -5.76
N LEU A 49 9.83 3.54 -6.84
CA LEU A 49 10.69 3.27 -7.99
C LEU A 49 12.06 3.90 -7.74
N LEU A 50 13.14 3.15 -7.96
CA LEU A 50 14.50 3.68 -7.90
C LEU A 50 14.84 4.44 -9.19
N LYS A 51 14.08 5.50 -9.49
CA LYS A 51 14.18 6.32 -10.70
C LYS A 51 13.87 7.77 -10.37
N ASN A 52 14.61 8.73 -10.89
CA ASN A 52 14.22 10.13 -10.77
C ASN A 52 12.93 10.41 -11.57
N PRO A 53 12.16 11.46 -11.22
CA PRO A 53 10.96 11.84 -11.97
C PRO A 53 11.17 11.97 -13.49
N ASP A 54 12.29 12.57 -13.90
CA ASP A 54 12.62 12.80 -15.31
C ASP A 54 12.94 11.50 -16.08
N GLU A 55 13.23 10.41 -15.37
CA GLU A 55 13.46 9.09 -15.96
C GLU A 55 12.17 8.30 -16.21
N ILE A 56 11.01 8.83 -15.81
CA ILE A 56 9.71 8.19 -16.02
C ILE A 56 9.16 8.57 -17.40
N THR A 57 9.56 7.80 -18.39
CA THR A 57 9.10 7.93 -19.78
C THR A 57 7.88 7.04 -20.07
N ASP A 58 7.23 7.25 -21.23
CA ASP A 58 6.13 6.40 -21.70
C ASP A 58 6.55 4.93 -21.88
N GLN A 59 7.83 4.68 -22.21
CA GLN A 59 8.38 3.33 -22.30
C GLN A 59 8.44 2.67 -20.92
N VAL A 60 8.86 3.40 -19.89
CA VAL A 60 8.86 2.93 -18.49
C VAL A 60 7.44 2.64 -18.03
N ILE A 61 6.49 3.54 -18.30
CA ILE A 61 5.07 3.35 -17.97
C ILE A 61 4.51 2.10 -18.66
N SER A 62 4.83 1.90 -19.94
CA SER A 62 4.38 0.74 -20.71
C SER A 62 4.96 -0.57 -20.18
N ALA A 63 6.24 -0.58 -19.79
CA ALA A 63 6.87 -1.73 -19.13
C ALA A 63 6.21 -2.04 -17.78
N LEU A 64 5.96 -1.01 -16.97
CA LEU A 64 5.25 -1.16 -15.68
C LEU A 64 3.83 -1.71 -15.86
N LYS A 65 3.09 -1.27 -16.89
CA LYS A 65 1.76 -1.84 -17.22
C LYS A 65 1.84 -3.33 -17.54
N LYS A 66 2.81 -3.74 -18.39
CA LYS A 66 3.01 -5.16 -18.73
C LYS A 66 3.35 -6.00 -17.50
N SER A 67 4.25 -5.50 -16.63
CA SER A 67 4.63 -6.17 -15.39
C SER A 67 3.52 -6.17 -14.32
N ALA A 68 2.58 -5.22 -14.39
CA ALA A 68 1.44 -5.13 -13.48
C ALA A 68 0.32 -6.13 -13.82
N GLU A 69 0.20 -6.54 -15.07
CA GLU A 69 -0.90 -7.40 -15.54
C GLU A 69 -1.00 -8.76 -14.80
N PRO A 70 0.11 -9.48 -14.51
CA PRO A 70 0.06 -10.70 -13.71
C PRO A 70 -0.50 -10.52 -12.29
N LEU A 71 -0.54 -9.29 -11.78
CA LEU A 71 -1.04 -8.97 -10.45
C LEU A 71 -2.56 -8.74 -10.40
N ARG A 72 -3.28 -8.73 -11.54
CA ARG A 72 -4.71 -8.38 -11.62
C ARG A 72 -5.62 -9.14 -10.65
N ASN A 73 -5.25 -10.36 -10.31
CA ASN A 73 -5.99 -11.23 -9.39
C ASN A 73 -5.22 -11.48 -8.08
N LEU A 74 -4.32 -10.58 -7.70
CA LEU A 74 -3.59 -10.68 -6.44
C LEU A 74 -4.57 -10.49 -5.28
N ASP A 75 -4.87 -11.60 -4.62
CA ASP A 75 -5.67 -11.64 -3.40
C ASP A 75 -4.77 -11.85 -2.19
N TYR A 76 -5.19 -11.32 -1.05
CA TYR A 76 -4.55 -11.61 0.24
C TYR A 76 -5.49 -11.38 1.43
N PHE A 77 -5.17 -11.95 2.59
CA PHE A 77 -5.89 -11.66 3.84
C PHE A 77 -5.24 -10.52 4.63
N SER A 78 -5.96 -9.41 4.83
CA SER A 78 -5.53 -8.36 5.75
C SER A 78 -5.66 -8.80 7.20
N GLY A 79 -4.92 -8.18 8.10
CA GLY A 79 -5.00 -8.52 9.53
C GLY A 79 -4.03 -7.71 10.39
N PRO A 80 -3.76 -8.19 11.63
CA PRO A 80 -3.02 -7.45 12.64
C PRO A 80 -1.49 -7.50 12.48
N VAL A 81 -0.97 -8.34 11.58
CA VAL A 81 0.47 -8.48 11.37
C VAL A 81 0.94 -7.32 10.51
N ARG A 82 1.76 -6.44 11.09
CA ARG A 82 2.40 -5.35 10.36
C ARG A 82 3.75 -5.82 9.85
N CYS A 83 3.95 -5.66 8.56
CA CYS A 83 5.21 -5.96 7.89
C CYS A 83 5.79 -4.68 7.32
N ASN A 84 7.10 -4.52 7.46
CA ASN A 84 7.84 -3.48 6.78
C ASN A 84 8.99 -4.12 6.01
N TYR A 85 9.24 -3.62 4.81
CA TYR A 85 10.43 -3.97 4.05
C TYR A 85 11.21 -2.69 3.80
N ILE A 86 12.49 -2.70 4.17
CA ILE A 86 13.37 -1.53 4.10
C ILE A 86 14.65 -1.95 3.36
N ALA A 87 14.86 -1.39 2.18
CA ALA A 87 16.10 -1.62 1.46
C ALA A 87 17.28 -0.87 2.11
N PRO A 88 18.53 -1.33 1.90
CA PRO A 88 19.75 -0.64 2.29
C PRO A 88 19.73 0.83 1.87
N ASN A 89 20.38 1.67 2.67
CA ASN A 89 20.47 3.12 2.44
C ASN A 89 19.11 3.84 2.35
N ARG A 90 18.03 3.21 2.85
CA ARG A 90 16.66 3.77 2.86
C ARG A 90 16.13 4.12 1.47
N LEU A 91 16.69 3.52 0.43
CA LEU A 91 16.29 3.75 -0.96
C LEU A 91 14.82 3.39 -1.21
N PHE A 92 14.33 2.42 -0.45
CA PHE A 92 13.02 1.85 -0.62
C PHE A 92 12.41 1.48 0.73
N LYS A 93 11.13 1.80 0.91
CA LYS A 93 10.36 1.41 2.09
C LYS A 93 8.93 1.11 1.69
N THR A 94 8.41 0.00 2.21
CA THR A 94 6.99 -0.34 2.13
C THR A 94 6.48 -0.85 3.47
N THR A 95 5.18 -0.69 3.70
CA THR A 95 4.45 -1.22 4.84
C THR A 95 3.22 -1.96 4.34
N LEU A 96 2.99 -3.15 4.88
CA LEU A 96 1.85 -4.02 4.56
C LEU A 96 1.25 -4.57 5.86
N PHE A 97 -0.06 -4.81 5.87
CA PHE A 97 -0.76 -5.45 6.97
C PHE A 97 -1.46 -6.71 6.48
N THR A 98 -1.17 -7.86 7.10
CA THR A 98 -1.71 -9.17 6.73
C THR A 98 -2.19 -9.95 7.95
N GLN A 99 -2.87 -11.08 7.70
CA GLN A 99 -3.25 -12.02 8.75
C GLN A 99 -2.03 -12.77 9.32
N THR A 100 -1.08 -13.15 8.46
CA THR A 100 0.10 -13.94 8.83
C THR A 100 1.37 -13.38 8.19
N GLU A 101 2.52 -13.76 8.73
CA GLU A 101 3.84 -13.47 8.16
C GLU A 101 4.00 -14.06 6.74
N ASP A 102 3.65 -15.34 6.55
CA ASP A 102 3.70 -16.01 5.25
C ASP A 102 2.89 -15.26 4.17
N GLU A 103 1.72 -14.75 4.55
CA GLU A 103 0.89 -13.96 3.65
C GLU A 103 1.59 -12.66 3.23
N CYS A 104 2.30 -12.04 4.17
CA CYS A 104 3.09 -10.84 3.89
C CYS A 104 4.20 -11.12 2.88
N LEU A 105 4.96 -12.20 3.08
CA LEU A 105 6.04 -12.60 2.19
C LEU A 105 5.51 -12.83 0.77
N LYS A 106 4.43 -13.61 0.63
CA LYS A 106 3.80 -13.91 -0.67
C LYS A 106 3.35 -12.65 -1.43
N VAL A 107 2.82 -11.66 -0.73
CA VAL A 107 2.38 -10.40 -1.34
C VAL A 107 3.58 -9.54 -1.73
N LEU A 108 4.56 -9.40 -0.83
CA LEU A 108 5.75 -8.59 -1.06
C LEU A 108 6.64 -9.14 -2.17
N GLU A 109 6.81 -10.46 -2.27
CA GLU A 109 7.52 -11.14 -3.35
C GLU A 109 6.95 -10.83 -4.74
N LYS A 110 5.64 -10.55 -4.82
CA LYS A 110 4.97 -10.20 -6.08
C LYS A 110 4.98 -8.69 -6.35
N VAL A 111 4.85 -7.88 -5.30
CA VAL A 111 4.70 -6.42 -5.39
C VAL A 111 6.05 -5.71 -5.54
N ILE A 112 7.08 -6.15 -4.82
CA ILE A 112 8.39 -5.49 -4.80
C ILE A 112 9.07 -5.51 -6.17
N PRO A 113 9.12 -6.65 -6.91
CA PRO A 113 9.71 -6.68 -8.24
C PRO A 113 9.11 -5.71 -9.26
N LEU A 114 7.85 -5.28 -9.08
CA LEU A 114 7.25 -4.25 -9.94
C LEU A 114 7.97 -2.90 -9.82
N GLY A 115 8.59 -2.64 -8.66
CA GLY A 115 9.44 -1.49 -8.43
C GLY A 115 10.83 -1.55 -9.07
N LEU A 116 11.08 -2.58 -9.90
CA LEU A 116 12.39 -2.88 -10.50
C LEU A 116 13.48 -3.15 -9.45
N THR A 117 13.08 -3.75 -8.33
CA THR A 117 13.96 -4.12 -7.21
C THR A 117 13.81 -5.61 -6.93
N THR A 118 14.93 -6.29 -6.65
CA THR A 118 14.90 -7.67 -6.18
C THR A 118 14.39 -7.73 -4.75
N PHE A 119 13.49 -8.67 -4.46
CA PHE A 119 13.08 -8.96 -3.09
C PHE A 119 14.21 -9.69 -2.34
N VAL A 120 14.59 -9.17 -1.17
CA VAL A 120 15.62 -9.76 -0.31
C VAL A 120 14.99 -10.10 1.05
N PRO A 121 14.77 -11.38 1.39
CA PRO A 121 14.09 -11.78 2.62
C PRO A 121 14.70 -11.18 3.90
N GLY A 122 16.02 -11.00 3.96
CA GLY A 122 16.69 -10.40 5.13
C GLY A 122 16.38 -8.92 5.39
N GLN A 123 15.68 -8.23 4.48
CA GLN A 123 15.29 -6.81 4.61
C GLN A 123 13.85 -6.65 5.14
N PHE A 124 13.21 -7.77 5.44
CA PHE A 124 11.86 -7.86 5.93
C PHE A 124 11.84 -7.83 7.46
N SER A 125 10.92 -7.05 8.02
CA SER A 125 10.71 -6.94 9.46
C SER A 125 9.23 -7.05 9.78
N ILE A 126 8.90 -7.78 10.84
CA ILE A 126 7.52 -8.01 11.26
C ILE A 126 7.30 -7.50 12.66
N THR A 127 6.10 -7.02 12.89
CA THR A 127 5.58 -6.78 14.22
C THR A 127 4.22 -7.45 14.32
N SER A 128 4.17 -8.60 15.00
CA SER A 128 2.93 -9.24 15.41
C SER A 128 2.39 -8.50 16.64
N GLN A 129 1.21 -7.90 16.52
CA GLN A 129 0.60 -7.16 17.62
C GLN A 129 -0.13 -8.10 18.56
N ASN A 130 0.59 -8.76 19.47
CA ASN A 130 -0.02 -9.28 20.69
C ASN A 130 -0.26 -8.09 21.63
N GLN A 131 -1.48 -7.57 21.64
CA GLN A 131 -2.03 -6.64 22.65
C GLN A 131 -1.56 -5.16 22.69
N ARG A 132 -0.84 -4.63 21.70
CA ARG A 132 -0.72 -3.17 21.56
C ARG A 132 -1.43 -2.69 20.31
N ILE A 133 -2.67 -2.20 20.52
CA ILE A 133 -3.38 -1.35 19.58
C ILE A 133 -2.36 -0.28 19.14
N PRO A 134 -2.00 -0.21 17.85
CA PRO A 134 -1.18 0.88 17.39
C PRO A 134 -2.06 2.11 17.58
N TYR A 135 -1.61 3.02 18.44
CA TYR A 135 -2.08 4.39 18.48
C TYR A 135 -1.92 4.92 17.05
N THR A 136 -2.94 4.74 16.21
CA THR A 136 -2.99 5.47 14.95
C THR A 136 -3.23 6.89 15.39
N ARG A 137 -2.16 7.71 15.33
CA ARG A 137 -2.26 9.17 15.33
C ARG A 137 -3.12 9.57 14.15
N ALA A 138 -4.43 9.37 14.26
CA ALA A 138 -5.42 9.92 13.40
C ALA A 138 -6.31 10.70 14.33
N SER A 139 -6.33 12.01 14.17
CA SER A 139 -7.54 12.71 14.59
C SER A 139 -7.98 13.80 13.66
N LYS A 140 -7.26 14.12 12.56
CA LYS A 140 -7.79 14.99 11.51
C LYS A 140 -7.25 14.59 10.14
N SER A 141 -8.13 14.07 9.27
CA SER A 141 -8.06 14.46 7.86
C SER A 141 -8.18 15.99 7.83
N PRO A 142 -7.43 16.72 6.98
CA PRO A 142 -7.44 18.18 6.99
C PRO A 142 -8.85 18.81 6.98
N ASN A 143 -9.87 18.07 6.51
CA ASN A 143 -11.24 18.58 6.36
C ASN A 143 -12.38 17.78 7.01
N PHE A 144 -12.17 16.70 7.80
CA PHE A 144 -13.33 15.93 8.31
C PHE A 144 -13.16 15.31 9.70
N SER A 145 -14.20 15.47 10.52
CA SER A 145 -14.45 14.94 11.88
C SER A 145 -14.74 13.44 11.91
N ILE A 146 -13.95 12.63 11.20
CA ILE A 146 -14.13 11.17 11.12
C ILE A 146 -13.20 10.46 12.11
N LYS A 147 -13.79 9.71 13.05
CA LYS A 147 -13.05 8.80 13.95
C LYS A 147 -12.87 7.44 13.26
N LEU A 148 -11.62 7.00 13.08
CA LEU A 148 -11.32 5.64 12.61
C LEU A 148 -11.65 4.63 13.71
N ASN A 149 -12.33 3.53 13.37
CA ASN A 149 -12.58 2.43 14.31
C ASN A 149 -11.34 1.51 14.38
N PRO A 150 -10.60 1.46 15.50
CA PRO A 150 -9.35 0.70 15.61
C PRO A 150 -9.57 -0.82 15.55
N THR A 151 -10.74 -1.31 15.97
CA THR A 151 -11.06 -2.73 16.01
C THR A 151 -11.31 -3.29 14.61
N ILE A 152 -11.84 -2.48 13.70
CA ILE A 152 -12.07 -2.87 12.30
C ILE A 152 -10.73 -3.14 11.58
N LYS A 153 -9.64 -2.46 11.95
CA LYS A 153 -8.31 -2.65 11.37
C LYS A 153 -7.68 -4.01 11.70
N LEU A 154 -8.08 -4.62 12.81
CA LEU A 154 -7.62 -5.95 13.23
C LEU A 154 -8.47 -7.07 12.61
N ALA A 155 -9.63 -6.74 12.05
CA ALA A 155 -10.53 -7.72 11.47
C ALA A 155 -9.93 -8.31 10.20
N VAL A 156 -9.73 -9.64 10.21
CA VAL A 156 -9.25 -10.36 9.04
C VAL A 156 -10.28 -10.26 7.93
N CYS A 157 -9.82 -9.89 6.73
CA CYS A 157 -10.71 -9.82 5.57
C CYS A 157 -9.96 -10.07 4.26
N GLU A 158 -10.68 -10.65 3.30
CA GLU A 158 -10.12 -11.04 2.01
C GLU A 158 -10.11 -9.84 1.06
N MET A 159 -8.92 -9.44 0.64
CA MET A 159 -8.64 -8.28 -0.18
C MET A 159 -8.20 -8.72 -1.57
N ARG A 160 -8.63 -7.98 -2.60
CA ARG A 160 -8.22 -8.16 -4.01
C ARG A 160 -7.60 -6.88 -4.54
N LEU A 161 -6.51 -7.00 -5.29
CA LEU A 161 -5.94 -5.87 -5.99
C LEU A 161 -6.98 -5.30 -6.97
N ASN A 162 -7.34 -4.05 -6.78
CA ASN A 162 -8.30 -3.37 -7.64
C ASN A 162 -7.61 -2.48 -8.68
N SER A 163 -6.51 -1.85 -8.28
CA SER A 163 -5.82 -0.91 -9.16
C SER A 163 -4.40 -0.64 -8.69
N ILE A 164 -3.53 -0.32 -9.65
CA ILE A 164 -2.17 0.16 -9.41
C ILE A 164 -2.04 1.55 -10.02
N TYR A 165 -1.55 2.52 -9.25
CA TYR A 165 -1.26 3.87 -9.73
C TYR A 165 0.23 4.16 -9.61
N LEU A 166 0.77 4.91 -10.56
CA LEU A 166 2.08 5.54 -10.48
C LEU A 166 1.89 7.02 -10.16
N GLN A 167 2.50 7.46 -9.07
CA GLN A 167 2.63 8.85 -8.69
C GLN A 167 4.06 9.30 -8.96
N VAL A 168 4.24 10.35 -9.76
CA VAL A 168 5.54 10.96 -10.05
C VAL A 168 5.54 12.34 -9.41
N ASN A 169 6.59 12.66 -8.64
CA ASN A 169 6.69 13.98 -8.02
C ASN A 169 6.87 15.05 -9.09
N GLY A 170 6.18 16.18 -8.95
CA GLY A 170 6.16 17.25 -9.95
C GLY A 170 5.15 17.04 -11.09
N TRP A 171 4.41 15.92 -11.11
CA TRP A 171 3.30 15.72 -12.04
C TRP A 171 1.96 16.00 -11.36
N ASP A 172 1.05 16.68 -12.07
CA ASP A 172 -0.29 17.03 -11.57
C ASP A 172 -1.29 15.86 -11.61
N LYS A 173 -0.85 14.69 -12.11
CA LYS A 173 -1.70 13.51 -12.29
C LYS A 173 -1.01 12.23 -11.86
N MET A 174 -1.83 11.28 -11.39
CA MET A 174 -1.41 9.89 -11.23
C MET A 174 -1.71 9.11 -12.50
N VAL A 175 -0.79 8.22 -12.89
CA VAL A 175 -0.97 7.32 -14.04
C VAL A 175 -1.54 6.00 -13.56
N LYS A 176 -2.69 5.59 -14.09
CA LYS A 176 -3.26 4.28 -13.80
C LYS A 176 -2.53 3.19 -14.62
N LEU A 177 -2.00 2.20 -13.93
CA LEU A 177 -1.31 1.05 -14.53
C LEU A 177 -2.22 -0.18 -14.64
N LEU A 178 -3.10 -0.38 -13.65
CA LEU A 178 -4.10 -1.45 -13.59
C LEU A 178 -5.40 -0.89 -13.00
#